data_AF-A0A8C3ADC4-F1
#
_entry.id   AF-A0A8C3ADC4-F1
#
_cell.length_a   1.000
_cell.length_b   1.000
_cell.length_c   1.000
_cell.angle_alpha   90.00
_cell.angle_beta   90.00
_cell.angle_gamma   90.00
#
_symmetry.space_group_name_H-M   'P 1'
#
loop_
_entity.id
_entity.type
_entity.pdbx_description
1 polymer ?
#
loop_
_entity_poly.entity_id
_entity_poly.type
_entity_poly.pdbx_seq_one_letter_code
_entity_poly.pdbx_strand_id
1 'polypeptide(L)'
;MCILPFTSSVTVCKQKREREQRRKLQHFLSDLALLGSLQGFKYFQPWLRGKEELLLTVVNEDLTPPHWTPPLSLCVLREPSGAEHLLPASPSEREIAVPEVNCTLFLLAGYVKYGRPYAWIRSNHERLVNIGGTDSMVKDTPMKLKSIADWQKGIRVWDVISELVCLCTVPSPSNPFALDVRYIKSLPLPDRFLVTGALLNFLEIFLVSVVEEVRPLRRLHVQSLLELQRHRESSWAAGSPPEQDSSGDDI
;
A
#
# COMPACT_ATOMS: atom_id res chain seq x y z
N MET A 1 -55.09 -10.82 27.81
CA MET A 1 -54.07 -9.75 27.74
C MET A 1 -52.82 -10.36 27.11
N CYS A 2 -52.60 -10.11 25.81
CA CYS A 2 -51.46 -10.69 25.09
C CYS A 2 -50.21 -9.84 25.37
N ILE A 3 -49.25 -10.39 26.12
CA ILE A 3 -47.90 -9.81 26.26
C ILE A 3 -47.11 -10.29 25.04
N LEU A 4 -47.00 -9.44 24.01
CA LEU A 4 -46.13 -9.71 22.86
C LEU A 4 -44.64 -9.51 23.23
N PRO A 5 -43.71 -10.19 22.53
CA PRO A 5 -42.31 -10.30 22.93
C PRO A 5 -41.53 -9.06 22.46
N PHE A 6 -41.45 -8.04 23.31
CA PHE A 6 -40.68 -6.83 22.99
C PHE A 6 -39.15 -7.06 23.03
N THR A 7 -38.71 -8.12 23.71
CA THR A 7 -37.29 -8.45 23.90
C THR A 7 -36.64 -9.09 22.67
N SER A 8 -37.39 -9.89 21.89
CA SER A 8 -36.85 -10.62 20.74
C SER A 8 -36.46 -9.69 19.58
N SER A 9 -37.27 -8.67 19.30
CA SER A 9 -37.02 -7.70 18.23
C SER A 9 -35.76 -6.87 18.48
N VAL A 10 -35.51 -6.46 19.73
CA VAL A 10 -34.31 -5.67 20.09
C VAL A 10 -33.03 -6.49 19.91
N THR A 11 -33.02 -7.76 20.34
CA THR A 11 -31.87 -8.66 20.15
C THR A 11 -31.60 -8.98 18.67
N VAL A 12 -32.64 -9.16 17.86
CA VAL A 12 -32.50 -9.42 16.42
C VAL A 12 -31.97 -8.19 15.70
N CYS A 13 -32.46 -6.98 16.02
CA CYS A 13 -31.95 -5.72 15.47
C CYS A 13 -30.48 -5.48 15.85
N LYS A 14 -30.09 -5.79 17.08
CA LYS A 14 -28.69 -5.68 17.54
C LYS A 14 -27.77 -6.64 16.76
N GLN A 15 -28.16 -7.91 16.63
CA GLN A 15 -27.40 -8.90 15.87
C GLN A 15 -27.28 -8.54 14.38
N LYS A 16 -28.33 -7.99 13.78
CA LYS A 16 -28.30 -7.53 12.38
C LYS A 16 -27.26 -6.42 12.18
N ARG A 17 -27.22 -5.44 13.09
CA ARG A 17 -26.26 -4.33 13.05
C ARG A 17 -24.81 -4.79 13.25
N GLU A 18 -24.57 -5.69 14.20
CA GLU A 18 -23.24 -6.26 14.44
C GLU A 18 -22.73 -7.04 13.22
N ARG A 19 -23.60 -7.82 12.56
CA ARG A 19 -23.26 -8.54 11.31
C ARG A 19 -22.90 -7.57 10.19
N GLU A 20 -23.65 -6.49 10.02
CA GLU A 20 -23.36 -5.47 9.01
C GLU A 20 -22.03 -4.77 9.29
N GLN A 21 -21.77 -4.39 10.55
CA GLN A 21 -20.49 -3.79 10.95
C GLN A 21 -19.30 -4.73 10.68
N ARG A 22 -19.43 -6.02 10.99
CA ARG A 22 -18.40 -7.02 10.68
C ARG A 22 -18.14 -7.14 9.19
N ARG A 23 -19.18 -7.14 8.36
CA ARG A 23 -19.04 -7.17 6.89
C ARG A 23 -18.33 -5.92 6.36
N LYS A 24 -18.71 -4.74 6.83
CA LYS A 24 -18.05 -3.48 6.46
C LYS A 24 -16.56 -3.50 6.85
N LEU A 25 -16.26 -3.93 8.07
CA LEU A 25 -14.88 -4.06 8.53
C LEU A 25 -14.09 -5.07 7.70
N GLN A 26 -14.68 -6.20 7.34
CA GLN A 26 -14.04 -7.20 6.49
C GLN A 26 -13.70 -6.65 5.11
N HIS A 27 -14.58 -5.85 4.50
CA HIS A 27 -14.26 -5.17 3.25
C HIS A 27 -13.09 -4.20 3.42
N PHE A 28 -13.09 -3.39 4.49
CA PHE A 28 -11.97 -2.50 4.79
C PHE A 28 -10.65 -3.25 4.99
N LEU A 29 -10.65 -4.38 5.70
CA LEU A 29 -9.46 -5.20 5.89
C LEU A 29 -8.97 -5.83 4.57
N SER A 30 -9.89 -6.21 3.67
CA SER A 30 -9.55 -6.69 2.34
C SER A 30 -8.89 -5.58 1.50
N ASP A 31 -9.42 -4.37 1.54
CA ASP A 31 -8.83 -3.21 0.85
C ASP A 31 -7.45 -2.87 1.43
N LEU A 32 -7.30 -2.99 2.75
CA LEU A 32 -6.06 -2.71 3.46
C LEU A 32 -4.97 -3.71 3.07
N ALA A 33 -5.32 -5.00 2.94
CA ALA A 33 -4.42 -6.02 2.43
C ALA A 33 -4.06 -5.81 0.96
N LEU A 34 -5.05 -5.46 0.11
CA LEU A 34 -4.82 -5.15 -1.31
C LEU A 34 -3.82 -4.01 -1.45
N LEU A 35 -4.08 -2.88 -0.80
CA LEU A 35 -3.21 -1.72 -0.88
C LEU A 35 -1.84 -1.98 -0.23
N GLY A 36 -1.79 -2.68 0.89
CA GLY A 36 -0.55 -3.05 1.58
C GLY A 36 0.41 -3.93 0.76
N SER A 37 -0.06 -4.51 -0.35
CA SER A 37 0.74 -5.29 -1.30
C SER A 37 1.30 -4.47 -2.47
N LEU A 38 0.91 -3.19 -2.56
CA LEU A 38 1.27 -2.32 -3.69
C LEU A 38 2.48 -1.45 -3.36
N GLN A 39 3.22 -1.09 -4.40
CA GLN A 39 4.34 -0.17 -4.35
C GLN A 39 4.35 0.74 -5.58
N GLY A 40 5.09 1.85 -5.51
CA GLY A 40 5.23 2.79 -6.62
C GLY A 40 4.30 4.01 -6.57
N PHE A 41 3.75 4.33 -5.40
CA PHE A 41 3.07 5.61 -5.18
C PHE A 41 4.09 6.72 -4.87
N LYS A 42 3.80 7.94 -5.33
CA LYS A 42 4.69 9.10 -5.16
C LYS A 42 4.67 9.65 -3.74
N TYR A 43 3.49 9.77 -3.13
CA TYR A 43 3.32 10.51 -1.89
C TYR A 43 3.33 9.63 -0.64
N PHE A 44 3.20 8.32 -0.79
CA PHE A 44 3.12 7.43 0.35
C PHE A 44 3.66 6.04 0.01
N GLN A 45 4.00 5.28 1.05
CA GLN A 45 4.36 3.88 0.95
C GLN A 45 3.58 3.07 1.99
N PRO A 46 2.74 2.14 1.55
CA PRO A 46 2.05 1.24 2.46
C PRO A 46 2.94 0.02 2.78
N TRP A 47 2.81 -0.51 4.00
CA TRP A 47 3.46 -1.73 4.43
C TRP A 47 2.53 -2.54 5.33
N LEU A 48 2.20 -3.76 4.90
CA LEU A 48 1.31 -4.64 5.65
C LEU A 48 2.05 -5.21 6.87
N ARG A 49 1.69 -4.71 8.05
CA ARG A 49 2.23 -5.16 9.34
C ARG A 49 1.57 -6.43 9.83
N GLY A 50 0.28 -6.59 9.55
CA GLY A 50 -0.49 -7.77 9.93
C GLY A 50 -1.86 -7.82 9.25
N LYS A 51 -2.68 -8.80 9.61
CA LYS A 51 -4.02 -8.98 9.00
C LYS A 51 -4.97 -7.81 9.25
N GLU A 52 -4.76 -7.07 10.33
CA GLU A 52 -5.61 -5.94 10.75
C GLU A 52 -4.86 -4.61 10.79
N GLU A 53 -3.57 -4.59 10.39
CA GLU A 53 -2.65 -3.46 10.60
C GLU A 53 -1.82 -3.16 9.36
N LEU A 54 -1.74 -1.88 9.00
CA LEU A 54 -0.92 -1.33 7.93
C LEU A 54 -0.09 -0.16 8.48
N LEU A 55 1.21 -0.16 8.24
CA LEU A 55 2.02 1.05 8.37
C LEU A 55 1.96 1.85 7.07
N LEU A 56 1.79 3.16 7.18
CA LEU A 56 1.72 4.07 6.04
C LEU A 56 2.75 5.17 6.24
N THR A 57 3.77 5.20 5.41
CA THR A 57 4.69 6.34 5.35
C THR A 57 4.15 7.35 4.36
N VAL A 58 4.07 8.62 4.74
CA VAL A 58 3.60 9.72 3.86
C VAL A 58 4.68 10.80 3.78
N VAL A 59 4.99 11.27 2.59
CA VAL A 59 5.99 12.32 2.35
C VAL A 59 5.50 13.69 2.83
N ASN A 60 6.42 14.48 3.38
CA ASN A 60 6.23 15.86 3.82
C ASN A 60 6.80 16.83 2.77
N GLU A 61 6.05 17.19 1.73
CA GLU A 61 6.58 18.03 0.63
C GLU A 61 6.83 19.50 1.04
N ASP A 62 6.25 19.98 2.14
CA ASP A 62 6.50 21.31 2.72
C ASP A 62 7.92 21.52 3.24
N LEU A 63 8.68 20.43 3.46
CA LEU A 63 10.08 20.46 3.88
C LEU A 63 11.06 20.25 2.71
N THR A 64 10.57 20.01 1.50
CA THR A 64 11.41 19.76 0.32
C THR A 64 11.73 21.07 -0.41
N PRO A 65 13.01 21.50 -0.49
CA PRO A 65 13.38 22.61 -1.35
C PRO A 65 13.10 22.27 -2.83
N PRO A 66 12.79 23.24 -3.71
CA PRO A 66 12.37 23.00 -5.09
C PRO A 66 13.40 22.28 -5.99
N HIS A 67 14.62 22.03 -5.50
CA HIS A 67 15.69 21.33 -6.20
C HIS A 67 15.90 19.88 -5.72
N TRP A 68 15.22 19.45 -4.65
CA TRP A 68 15.33 18.08 -4.16
C TRP A 68 14.35 17.20 -4.92
N THR A 69 14.91 16.33 -5.76
CA THR A 69 14.18 15.12 -6.15
C THR A 69 13.98 14.30 -4.86
N PRO A 70 12.75 13.84 -4.54
CA PRO A 70 12.60 12.87 -3.48
C PRO A 70 13.60 11.74 -3.77
N PRO A 71 14.34 11.25 -2.76
CA PRO A 71 15.32 10.20 -2.99
C PRO A 71 14.59 9.09 -3.75
N LEU A 72 15.22 8.57 -4.81
CA LEU A 72 14.72 7.53 -5.73
C LEU A 72 14.46 6.18 -5.02
N SER A 73 13.89 6.24 -3.81
CA SER A 73 14.43 5.62 -2.62
C SER A 73 13.65 6.13 -1.37
N LEU A 74 12.38 5.74 -1.21
CA LEU A 74 12.12 5.00 0.03
C LEU A 74 12.81 3.64 -0.17
N CYS A 75 14.14 3.64 -0.11
CA CYS A 75 14.93 2.44 -0.31
C CYS A 75 14.65 1.56 0.88
N VAL A 76 13.89 0.49 0.65
CA VAL A 76 14.34 -0.80 1.13
C VAL A 76 15.73 -0.99 0.50
N LEU A 77 16.78 -0.61 1.22
CA LEU A 77 18.11 -1.11 0.93
C LEU A 77 18.04 -2.60 1.25
N ARG A 78 17.56 -3.39 0.30
CA ARG A 78 17.79 -4.83 0.32
C ARG A 78 19.27 -4.99 0.02
N GLU A 79 20.10 -4.91 1.07
CA GLU A 79 21.48 -5.37 1.01
C GLU A 79 21.48 -6.74 0.34
N PRO A 80 22.32 -6.99 -0.68
CA PRO A 80 22.49 -8.33 -1.24
C PRO A 80 23.31 -9.16 -0.23
N SER A 81 22.75 -9.43 0.94
CA SER A 81 23.33 -10.40 1.86
C SER A 81 23.00 -11.78 1.34
N GLY A 82 24.03 -12.50 0.90
CA GLY A 82 23.97 -13.88 0.41
C GLY A 82 23.58 -14.88 1.49
N ALA A 83 22.37 -14.77 2.02
CA ALA A 83 21.78 -15.72 2.93
C ALA A 83 20.68 -16.49 2.20
N GLU A 84 21.03 -17.72 1.79
CA GLU A 84 20.11 -18.72 1.31
C GLU A 84 18.99 -18.99 2.34
N HIS A 85 17.77 -19.19 1.83
CA HIS A 85 16.72 -20.01 2.44
C HIS A 85 15.87 -19.50 3.62
N LEU A 86 15.66 -18.19 3.79
CA LEU A 86 14.59 -17.69 4.69
C LEU A 86 13.49 -16.94 3.92
N LEU A 87 12.23 -17.22 4.30
CA LEU A 87 11.06 -16.44 3.89
C LEU A 87 11.31 -14.96 4.25
N PRO A 88 10.88 -13.98 3.42
CA PRO A 88 11.06 -12.57 3.76
C PRO A 88 10.45 -12.30 5.14
N ALA A 89 11.30 -12.07 6.13
CA ALA A 89 10.87 -11.64 7.44
C ALA A 89 10.30 -10.23 7.33
N SER A 90 9.32 -9.91 8.18
CA SER A 90 8.85 -8.54 8.35
C SER A 90 10.03 -7.65 8.72
N PRO A 91 10.34 -6.57 7.96
CA PRO A 91 11.38 -5.63 8.33
C PRO A 91 11.22 -5.17 9.78
N SER A 92 12.34 -5.04 10.48
CA SER A 92 12.33 -4.60 11.87
C SER A 92 11.88 -3.13 11.96
N GLU A 93 11.33 -2.70 13.10
CA GLU A 93 10.91 -1.30 13.32
C GLU A 93 12.05 -0.28 13.08
N ARG A 94 13.31 -0.74 13.13
CA ARG A 94 14.53 0.03 12.82
C ARG A 94 14.91 0.04 11.33
N GLU A 95 14.42 -0.92 10.55
CA GLU A 95 14.59 -1.03 9.09
C GLU A 95 13.51 -0.23 8.34
N ILE A 96 12.39 0.05 9.01
CA ILE A 96 11.34 1.00 8.59
C ILE A 96 11.76 2.46 8.88
N ALA A 97 13.02 2.70 9.29
CA ALA A 97 13.59 4.03 9.48
C ALA A 97 13.77 4.74 8.12
N VAL A 98 12.64 5.16 7.57
CA VAL A 98 12.52 6.23 6.57
C VAL A 98 13.22 7.46 7.16
N PRO A 99 13.93 8.28 6.37
CA PRO A 99 14.54 9.50 6.88
C PRO A 99 13.48 10.33 7.62
N GLU A 100 13.56 10.31 8.96
CA GLU A 100 12.51 10.83 9.85
C GLU A 100 12.19 12.30 9.55
N VAL A 101 13.13 13.01 8.93
CA VAL A 101 13.04 14.43 8.60
C VAL A 101 11.96 14.78 7.56
N ASN A 102 11.67 13.90 6.59
CA ASN A 102 10.85 14.27 5.43
C ASN A 102 9.60 13.41 5.25
N CYS A 103 9.29 12.49 6.17
CA CYS A 103 8.10 11.65 6.07
C CYS A 103 7.42 11.45 7.42
N THR A 104 6.09 11.37 7.42
CA THR A 104 5.29 11.04 8.61
C THR A 104 4.84 9.59 8.53
N LEU A 105 5.10 8.81 9.58
CA LEU A 105 4.69 7.42 9.71
C LEU A 105 3.36 7.33 10.44
N PHE A 106 2.42 6.60 9.88
CA PHE A 106 1.12 6.30 10.49
C PHE A 106 0.93 4.80 10.67
N LEU A 107 0.18 4.41 11.69
CA LEU A 107 -0.40 3.08 11.82
C LEU A 107 -1.89 3.17 11.52
N LEU A 108 -2.38 2.44 10.52
CA LEU A 108 -3.79 2.25 10.23
C LEU A 108 -4.20 0.85 10.68
N ALA A 109 -5.26 0.74 11.49
CA ALA A 109 -5.73 -0.56 11.95
C ALA A 109 -7.26 -0.67 12.00
N GLY A 110 -7.77 -1.88 11.79
CA GLY A 110 -9.19 -2.21 11.79
C GLY A 110 -9.51 -3.41 12.68
N TYR A 111 -9.30 -3.31 13.99
CA TYR A 111 -9.53 -4.44 14.89
C TYR A 111 -11.02 -4.77 15.04
N VAL A 112 -11.35 -6.06 14.91
CA VAL A 112 -12.71 -6.58 15.10
C VAL A 112 -13.34 -6.15 16.43
N LYS A 113 -12.54 -6.09 17.51
CA LYS A 113 -13.00 -5.67 18.86
C LYS A 113 -13.65 -4.28 18.87
N TYR A 114 -13.18 -3.37 18.02
CA TYR A 114 -13.67 -1.98 17.99
C TYR A 114 -14.68 -1.72 16.86
N GLY A 115 -14.75 -2.59 15.85
CA GLY A 115 -15.78 -2.53 14.80
C GLY A 115 -15.67 -1.36 13.82
N ARG A 116 -14.55 -0.62 13.83
CA ARG A 116 -14.25 0.50 12.93
C ARG A 116 -12.74 0.72 12.78
N PRO A 117 -12.29 1.39 11.72
CA PRO A 117 -10.88 1.72 11.54
C PRO A 117 -10.41 2.84 12.47
N TYR A 118 -9.10 2.89 12.71
CA TYR A 118 -8.39 3.91 13.47
C TYR A 118 -7.01 4.16 12.85
N ALA A 119 -6.53 5.39 12.97
CA ALA A 119 -5.19 5.78 12.54
C ALA A 119 -4.42 6.41 13.72
N TRP A 120 -3.13 6.14 13.83
CA TRP A 120 -2.24 6.73 14.83
C TRP A 120 -1.02 7.33 14.15
N ILE A 121 -0.49 8.42 14.73
CA ILE A 121 0.78 8.98 14.33
C ILE A 121 1.90 8.22 15.05
N ARG A 122 2.92 7.79 14.32
CA ARG A 122 4.09 7.07 14.84
C ARG A 122 5.38 7.89 14.75
N SER A 123 5.46 8.87 13.86
CA SER A 123 6.56 9.86 13.81
C SER A 123 6.02 11.27 13.49
N ASN A 124 6.83 12.32 13.71
CA ASN A 124 6.50 13.71 13.36
C ASN A 124 5.17 14.23 13.93
N HIS A 125 4.85 13.80 15.16
CA HIS A 125 3.63 14.16 15.88
C HIS A 125 3.40 15.67 16.04
N GLU A 126 4.48 16.42 16.21
CA GLU A 126 4.50 17.87 16.41
C GLU A 126 4.02 18.67 15.20
N ARG A 127 4.05 18.08 13.99
CA ARG A 127 3.62 18.76 12.75
C ARG A 127 2.11 18.76 12.56
N LEU A 128 1.44 17.72 13.05
CA LEU A 128 0.02 17.50 12.82
C LEU A 128 -0.83 17.76 14.07
N VAL A 129 -0.20 17.89 15.24
CA VAL A 129 -0.89 18.21 16.49
C VAL A 129 -0.08 19.28 17.23
N ASN A 130 -0.71 20.43 17.50
CA ASN A 130 -0.14 21.48 18.34
C ASN A 130 -0.03 20.99 19.79
N ILE A 131 1.07 20.32 20.14
CA ILE A 131 1.32 19.90 21.51
C ILE A 131 2.68 20.45 21.95
N GLY A 132 2.64 21.62 22.57
CA GLY A 132 3.66 21.98 23.55
C GLY A 132 3.50 21.07 24.75
N GLY A 133 4.33 20.02 24.84
CA GLY A 133 4.35 19.15 26.01
C GLY A 133 4.82 17.73 25.70
N THR A 134 5.96 17.38 26.28
CA THR A 134 6.51 16.03 26.46
C THR A 134 5.51 15.12 27.18
N ASP A 135 4.52 14.57 26.47
CA ASP A 135 3.63 13.54 27.05
C ASP A 135 3.53 12.31 26.14
N SER A 136 4.15 11.23 26.62
CA SER A 136 4.16 9.90 25.98
C SER A 136 2.77 9.34 25.69
N MET A 137 1.72 9.84 26.36
CA MET A 137 0.33 9.37 26.21
C MET A 137 -0.34 9.82 24.90
N VAL A 138 0.19 10.84 24.22
CA VAL A 138 -0.39 11.32 22.95
C VAL A 138 -0.22 10.29 21.84
N LYS A 139 0.89 9.54 21.83
CA LYS A 139 1.24 8.57 20.79
C LYS A 139 0.21 7.43 20.67
N ASP A 140 -0.57 7.16 21.72
CA ASP A 140 -1.58 6.10 21.74
C ASP A 140 -3.00 6.59 21.45
N THR A 141 -3.18 7.90 21.28
CA THR A 141 -4.49 8.47 20.94
C THR A 141 -4.70 8.40 19.43
N PRO A 142 -5.77 7.74 18.94
CA PRO A 142 -6.04 7.70 17.51
C PRO A 142 -6.43 9.07 16.98
N MET A 143 -6.02 9.37 15.75
CA MET A 143 -6.37 10.58 15.04
C MET A 143 -7.88 10.68 14.80
N LYS A 144 -8.40 11.90 14.86
CA LYS A 144 -9.79 12.22 14.51
C LYS A 144 -9.88 12.61 13.04
N LEU A 145 -9.81 11.62 12.16
CA LEU A 145 -9.96 11.80 10.72
C LEU A 145 -11.44 11.89 10.33
N LYS A 146 -11.78 12.77 9.39
CA LYS A 146 -13.14 12.92 8.87
C LYS A 146 -13.61 11.66 8.16
N SER A 147 -12.74 11.05 7.35
CA SER A 147 -12.99 9.75 6.70
C SER A 147 -13.37 8.68 7.73
N ILE A 148 -12.65 8.58 8.85
CA ILE A 148 -12.96 7.61 9.91
C ILE A 148 -14.25 7.98 10.65
N ALA A 149 -14.50 9.27 10.90
CA ALA A 149 -15.74 9.73 11.52
C ALA A 149 -16.97 9.38 10.65
N ASP A 150 -16.82 9.45 9.34
CA ASP A 150 -17.84 9.13 8.35
C ASP A 150 -17.95 7.63 8.02
N TRP A 151 -17.29 6.74 8.77
CA TRP A 151 -17.27 5.28 8.55
C TRP A 151 -18.64 4.64 8.23
N GLN A 152 -19.71 5.12 8.86
CA GLN A 152 -21.06 4.59 8.61
C GLN A 152 -21.55 4.82 7.17
N LYS A 153 -20.98 5.79 6.45
CA LYS A 153 -21.33 6.17 5.08
C LYS A 153 -20.65 5.30 4.01
N GLY A 154 -19.93 4.24 4.39
CA GLY A 154 -19.31 3.31 3.45
C GLY A 154 -17.90 3.73 3.01
N ILE A 155 -17.18 4.43 3.87
CA ILE A 155 -15.80 4.87 3.67
C ILE A 155 -14.89 3.66 3.43
N ARG A 156 -13.94 3.83 2.51
CA ARG A 156 -12.95 2.82 2.12
C ARG A 156 -11.55 3.24 2.58
N VAL A 157 -10.60 2.31 2.50
CA VAL A 157 -9.21 2.55 2.95
C VAL A 157 -8.57 3.74 2.23
N TRP A 158 -8.82 3.88 0.93
CA TRP A 158 -8.28 4.96 0.12
C TRP A 158 -8.79 6.35 0.49
N ASP A 159 -9.99 6.49 1.06
CA ASP A 159 -10.48 7.78 1.54
C ASP A 159 -9.66 8.25 2.74
N VAL A 160 -9.31 7.31 3.63
CA VAL A 160 -8.46 7.57 4.80
C VAL A 160 -7.05 7.96 4.36
N ILE A 161 -6.50 7.27 3.37
CA ILE A 161 -5.15 7.55 2.85
C ILE A 161 -5.10 8.89 2.12
N SER A 162 -6.12 9.19 1.31
CA SER A 162 -6.26 10.48 0.63
C SER A 162 -6.24 11.63 1.66
N GLU A 163 -7.00 11.51 2.74
CA GLU A 163 -6.99 12.48 3.83
C GLU A 163 -5.60 12.61 4.49
N LEU A 164 -4.94 11.49 4.80
CA LEU A 164 -3.60 11.50 5.39
C LEU A 164 -2.54 12.13 4.49
N VAL A 165 -2.59 11.85 3.18
CA VAL A 165 -1.70 12.48 2.18
C VAL A 165 -1.94 13.98 2.13
N CYS A 166 -3.19 14.42 2.02
CA CYS A 166 -3.56 15.83 1.97
C CYS A 166 -3.16 16.60 3.24
N LEU A 167 -3.13 15.93 4.40
CA LEU A 167 -2.65 16.53 5.66
C LEU A 167 -1.13 16.72 5.69
N CYS A 168 -0.36 15.88 5.00
CA CYS A 168 1.12 15.92 5.02
C CYS A 168 1.73 16.73 3.87
N THR A 169 0.93 17.16 2.89
CA THR A 169 1.39 17.80 1.65
C THR A 169 0.77 19.18 1.48
N VAL A 170 1.62 20.20 1.23
CA VAL A 170 1.19 21.59 1.05
C VAL A 170 1.85 22.17 -0.21
N PRO A 171 1.07 22.53 -1.25
CA PRO A 171 -0.38 22.37 -1.35
C PRO A 171 -0.79 20.90 -1.45
N SER A 172 -2.02 20.57 -1.02
CA SER A 172 -2.55 19.22 -1.15
C SER A 172 -2.60 18.80 -2.63
N PRO A 173 -2.14 17.59 -3.00
CA PRO A 173 -2.01 17.16 -4.38
C PRO A 173 -3.38 16.96 -5.01
N SER A 174 -3.49 17.27 -6.31
CA SER A 174 -4.70 16.99 -7.08
C SER A 174 -5.01 15.48 -7.17
N ASN A 175 -3.96 14.65 -7.17
CA ASN A 175 -4.07 13.19 -7.14
C ASN A 175 -3.20 12.61 -6.01
N PRO A 176 -3.78 12.28 -4.84
CA PRO A 176 -3.06 11.65 -3.73
C PRO A 176 -2.46 10.27 -4.05
N PHE A 177 -2.93 9.62 -5.11
CA PHE A 177 -2.49 8.30 -5.58
C PHE A 177 -1.60 8.38 -6.82
N ALA A 178 -0.99 9.54 -7.10
CA ALA A 178 -0.04 9.67 -8.21
C ALA A 178 1.09 8.65 -8.10
N LEU A 179 1.52 8.11 -9.23
CA LEU A 179 2.55 7.07 -9.29
C LEU A 179 3.94 7.67 -9.44
N ASP A 180 4.94 7.05 -8.80
CA ASP A 180 6.34 7.33 -9.10
C ASP A 180 6.77 6.53 -10.33
N VAL A 181 6.51 7.12 -11.50
CA VAL A 181 6.86 6.51 -12.79
C VAL A 181 8.37 6.32 -12.94
N ARG A 182 9.21 7.13 -12.26
CA ARG A 182 10.67 6.99 -12.34
C ARG A 182 11.10 5.73 -11.61
N TYR A 183 10.60 5.54 -10.39
CA TYR A 183 10.81 4.33 -9.61
C TYR A 183 10.32 3.07 -10.34
N ILE A 184 9.08 3.10 -10.85
CA ILE A 184 8.51 1.94 -11.55
C ILE A 184 9.39 1.56 -12.76
N LYS A 185 9.88 2.54 -13.52
CA LYS A 185 10.76 2.29 -14.68
C LYS A 185 12.15 1.79 -14.27
N SER A 186 12.66 2.14 -13.10
CA SER A 186 13.96 1.65 -12.62
C SER A 186 13.92 0.20 -12.12
N LEU A 187 12.73 -0.35 -11.83
CA LEU A 187 12.60 -1.74 -11.38
C LEU A 187 13.15 -2.74 -12.42
N PRO A 188 13.73 -3.87 -11.97
CA PRO A 188 14.02 -5.02 -12.83
C PRO A 188 12.79 -5.42 -13.63
N LEU A 189 13.02 -5.93 -14.84
CA LEU A 189 11.93 -6.20 -15.78
C LEU A 189 10.81 -7.13 -15.22
N PRO A 190 11.11 -8.22 -14.49
CA PRO A 190 10.07 -9.05 -13.87
C PRO A 190 9.23 -8.28 -12.84
N ASP A 191 9.90 -7.52 -11.97
CA ASP A 191 9.24 -6.75 -10.91
C ASP A 191 8.41 -5.62 -11.49
N ARG A 192 8.93 -4.94 -12.52
CA ARG A 192 8.21 -3.89 -13.25
C ARG A 192 6.92 -4.43 -13.85
N PHE A 193 6.95 -5.60 -14.49
CA PHE A 193 5.75 -6.23 -15.04
C PHE A 193 4.71 -6.54 -13.95
N LEU A 194 5.15 -7.13 -12.83
CA LEU A 194 4.27 -7.48 -11.71
C LEU A 194 3.66 -6.23 -11.05
N VAL A 195 4.49 -5.23 -10.72
CA VAL A 195 4.07 -3.98 -10.07
C VAL A 195 3.10 -3.23 -10.96
N THR A 196 3.40 -3.06 -12.24
CA THR A 196 2.49 -2.36 -13.17
C THR A 196 1.15 -3.06 -13.32
N GLY A 197 1.13 -4.40 -13.35
CA GLY A 197 -0.12 -5.17 -13.39
C GLY A 197 -0.96 -5.04 -12.11
N ALA A 198 -0.31 -5.15 -10.95
CA ALA A 198 -0.97 -4.99 -9.66
C ALA A 198 -1.55 -3.58 -9.47
N LEU A 199 -0.79 -2.56 -9.83
CA LEU A 199 -1.23 -1.17 -9.80
C LEU A 199 -2.40 -0.91 -10.76
N LEU A 200 -2.37 -1.47 -11.98
CA LEU A 200 -3.50 -1.35 -12.92
C LEU A 200 -4.78 -1.93 -12.34
N ASN A 201 -4.71 -3.16 -11.82
CA ASN A 201 -5.86 -3.82 -11.21
C ASN A 201 -6.41 -3.01 -10.02
N PHE A 202 -5.54 -2.47 -9.17
CA PHE A 202 -5.94 -1.61 -8.07
C PHE A 202 -6.59 -0.29 -8.54
N LEU A 203 -5.95 0.40 -9.49
CA LEU A 203 -6.44 1.68 -9.98
C LEU A 203 -7.77 1.53 -10.72
N GLU A 204 -7.99 0.41 -11.42
CA GLU A 204 -9.26 0.10 -12.08
C GLU A 204 -10.43 -0.08 -11.09
N ILE A 205 -10.17 -0.60 -9.89
CA ILE A 205 -11.15 -0.67 -8.79
C ILE A 205 -11.52 0.72 -8.25
N PHE A 206 -10.63 1.71 -8.41
CA PHE A 206 -10.70 3.05 -7.81
C PHE A 206 -11.31 4.12 -8.76
N LEU A 207 -11.76 3.77 -9.97
CA LEU A 207 -12.00 4.71 -11.08
C LEU A 207 -13.26 5.58 -10.98
N VAL A 208 -13.11 6.74 -10.34
CA VAL A 208 -13.72 7.99 -10.86
C VAL A 208 -12.68 9.12 -11.03
N SER A 209 -11.58 9.14 -10.25
CA SER A 209 -10.67 10.30 -10.21
C SER A 209 -9.28 10.11 -10.85
N VAL A 210 -8.87 8.90 -11.25
CA VAL A 210 -7.46 8.59 -11.60
C VAL A 210 -7.26 8.10 -13.06
N VAL A 211 -8.13 8.55 -13.97
CA VAL A 211 -8.11 8.12 -15.39
C VAL A 211 -6.78 8.42 -16.08
N GLU A 212 -6.11 9.52 -15.70
CA GLU A 212 -4.88 9.97 -16.34
C GLU A 212 -3.66 9.06 -16.07
N GLU A 213 -3.62 8.35 -14.93
CA GLU A 213 -2.49 7.44 -14.59
C GLU A 213 -2.62 6.07 -15.27
N VAL A 214 -3.85 5.63 -15.56
CA VAL A 214 -4.09 4.27 -16.07
C VAL A 214 -3.53 4.09 -17.48
N ARG A 215 -3.68 5.08 -18.36
CA ARG A 215 -3.25 4.94 -19.77
C ARG A 215 -1.72 4.79 -19.91
N PRO A 216 -0.89 5.65 -19.30
CA PRO A 216 0.56 5.48 -19.33
C PRO A 216 1.01 4.18 -18.66
N LEU A 217 0.41 3.82 -17.52
CA LEU A 217 0.75 2.61 -16.78
C LEU A 217 0.44 1.34 -17.60
N ARG A 218 -0.70 1.31 -18.30
CA ARG A 218 -1.10 0.19 -19.17
C ARG A 218 -0.11 -0.02 -20.31
N ARG A 219 0.34 1.07 -20.95
CA ARG A 219 1.38 1.00 -21.99
C ARG A 219 2.67 0.40 -21.44
N LEU A 220 3.10 0.84 -20.26
CA LEU A 220 4.31 0.33 -19.62
C LEU A 220 4.19 -1.16 -19.24
N HIS A 221 3.03 -1.59 -18.75
CA HIS A 221 2.77 -2.99 -18.43
C HIS A 221 2.89 -3.90 -19.67
N VAL A 222 2.22 -3.53 -20.76
CA VAL A 222 2.26 -4.29 -22.02
C VAL A 222 3.69 -4.31 -22.59
N GLN A 223 4.40 -3.18 -22.56
CA GLN A 223 5.80 -3.15 -22.98
C GLN A 223 6.66 -4.11 -22.16
N SER A 224 6.52 -4.09 -20.83
CA SER A 224 7.28 -4.96 -19.93
C SER A 224 7.00 -6.44 -20.18
N LEU A 225 5.74 -6.79 -20.48
CA LEU A 225 5.35 -8.15 -20.86
C LEU A 225 6.03 -8.61 -22.15
N LEU A 226 6.03 -7.77 -23.19
CA LEU A 226 6.64 -8.09 -24.49
C LEU A 226 8.16 -8.22 -24.40
N GLU A 227 8.79 -7.44 -23.53
CA GLU A 227 10.23 -7.57 -23.25
C GLU A 227 10.54 -8.87 -22.50
N LEU A 228 9.71 -9.27 -21.53
CA LEU A 228 9.89 -10.54 -20.81
C LEU A 228 9.75 -11.76 -21.73
N GLN A 229 8.77 -11.73 -22.63
CA GLN A 229 8.56 -12.80 -23.60
C GLN A 229 9.78 -12.98 -24.50
N ARG A 230 10.33 -11.88 -25.04
CA ARG A 230 11.54 -11.90 -25.88
C ARG A 230 12.77 -12.44 -25.13
N HIS A 231 12.97 -12.03 -23.88
CA HIS A 231 14.07 -12.56 -23.06
C HIS A 231 13.95 -14.06 -22.81
N ARG A 232 12.74 -14.56 -22.58
CA ARG A 232 12.48 -15.99 -22.39
C ARG A 232 12.70 -16.81 -23.65
N GLU A 233 12.29 -16.28 -24.81
CA GLU A 233 12.51 -16.93 -26.10
C GLU A 233 14.01 -16.97 -26.46
N SER A 234 14.74 -15.89 -26.18
CA SER A 234 16.18 -15.83 -26.41
C SER A 234 16.99 -16.74 -25.48
N SER A 235 16.59 -16.90 -24.22
CA SER A 235 17.27 -17.82 -23.30
C SER A 235 17.02 -19.29 -23.67
N TRP A 236 15.83 -19.60 -24.18
CA TRP A 236 15.49 -20.94 -24.69
C TRP A 236 16.28 -21.30 -25.94
N ALA A 237 16.47 -20.35 -26.86
CA ALA A 237 17.25 -20.56 -28.09
C ALA A 237 18.75 -20.77 -27.84
N ALA A 238 19.31 -20.19 -26.76
CA ALA A 238 20.72 -20.32 -26.40
C ALA A 238 21.05 -21.59 -25.60
N GLY A 239 20.04 -22.33 -25.11
CA GLY A 239 20.22 -23.52 -24.27
C GLY A 239 20.28 -24.86 -25.03
N SER A 240 20.15 -24.85 -26.36
CA SER A 240 20.25 -26.07 -27.17
C SER A 240 21.72 -26.48 -27.35
N PRO A 241 22.16 -27.68 -26.91
CA PRO A 241 23.49 -28.18 -27.25
C PRO A 241 23.57 -28.47 -28.75
N PRO A 242 24.74 -28.34 -29.40
CA PRO A 242 24.91 -28.83 -30.76
C PRO A 242 24.77 -30.36 -30.75
N GLU A 243 23.83 -30.89 -31.53
CA GLU A 243 23.80 -32.31 -31.88
C GLU A 243 25.15 -32.68 -32.50
N GLN A 244 25.95 -33.49 -31.80
CA GLN A 244 27.11 -34.13 -32.37
C GLN A 244 26.62 -35.23 -33.31
N ASP A 245 26.66 -34.92 -34.60
CA ASP A 245 26.39 -35.86 -35.68
C ASP A 245 27.49 -36.94 -35.70
N SER A 246 27.18 -38.10 -35.13
CA SER A 246 28.05 -39.28 -35.13
C SER A 246 27.84 -40.03 -36.44
N SER A 247 28.49 -39.60 -37.51
CA SER A 247 28.65 -40.40 -38.72
C SER A 247 29.68 -41.51 -38.47
N GLY A 248 29.20 -42.72 -38.25
CA GLY A 248 30.01 -43.91 -38.39
C GLY A 248 30.26 -44.19 -39.87
N ASP A 249 31.50 -44.51 -40.21
CA ASP A 249 31.84 -45.29 -41.39
C ASP A 249 32.99 -46.24 -41.01
N ASP A 250 32.64 -47.52 -40.86
CA ASP A 250 33.53 -48.67 -40.94
C ASP A 250 33.75 -49.02 -42.42
N ILE A 251 35.02 -49.08 -42.85
CA ILE A 251 35.70 -50.03 -43.76
C ILE A 251 36.94 -49.37 -44.40
#